data_AF-A0AAW1PMP4-F1
#
_entry.id   AF-A0AAW1PMP4-F1
#
_cell.length_a   1.000
_cell.length_b   1.000
_cell.length_c   1.000
_cell.angle_alpha   90.00
_cell.angle_beta   90.00
_cell.angle_gamma   90.00
#
_symmetry.space_group_name_H-M   'P 1'
#
loop_
_entity.id
_entity.type
_entity.pdbx_description
1 polymer ?
#
loop_
_entity_poly.entity_id
_entity_poly.type
_entity_poly.pdbx_seq_one_letter_code
_entity_poly.pdbx_strand_id
1 'polypeptide(L)'
;MALTEFSQLQVLKQLNLSRNKLASVPEDLGQLAALEDLDLSHNQLQSVPAALGNLTNLRYLNLMANQLTELPASIGNQLTSLPDSLGNMTGLVKLQASFNKIQTLTASISQLQKLELMRLAVNDLQDLPKELAQLNSLAWVSLAGNPMCPVPTAPTPPMQTLDTLQDLGTGEALGDGASGDVVAATWQGSAVAVKVFRADVSPDGRSVDEIAVATRLDHPNLVRVRAKVASPSALVVDRVFGTPLAAKPNHASLLRCRWDADTTFAPGTALSIVLGIARALEYLHSLNICHGDLYAHNVLADKQGHAVLCDFGASFFYKPEDTTAFEAQEVRAFGLFLKDINARLDSQNEDYQSL
;
A
#
# COMPACT_ATOMS: atom_id res chain seq x y z
N MET A 1 28.86 -12.07 11.00
CA MET A 1 28.59 -13.44 11.47
C MET A 1 27.78 -14.10 10.38
N ALA A 2 28.30 -15.16 9.74
CA ALA A 2 27.54 -15.91 8.75
C ALA A 2 26.70 -16.95 9.47
N LEU A 3 25.40 -16.98 9.20
CA LEU A 3 24.54 -18.08 9.60
C LEU A 3 24.86 -19.24 8.64
N THR A 4 25.34 -20.36 9.14
CA THR A 4 25.58 -21.57 8.34
C THR A 4 24.88 -22.70 9.08
N GLU A 5 24.16 -23.58 8.36
CA GLU A 5 23.35 -24.71 8.89
C GLU A 5 21.84 -24.46 9.14
N PHE A 6 21.12 -23.84 8.20
CA PHE A 6 19.65 -23.83 8.20
C PHE A 6 19.01 -25.18 7.84
N SER A 7 19.79 -26.10 7.25
CA SER A 7 19.36 -27.40 6.75
C SER A 7 18.66 -28.29 7.79
N GLN A 8 18.87 -28.05 9.08
CA GLN A 8 18.27 -28.85 10.16
C GLN A 8 16.92 -28.32 10.65
N LEU A 9 16.52 -27.09 10.27
CA LEU A 9 15.31 -26.43 10.79
C LEU A 9 14.08 -26.67 9.89
N GLN A 10 13.83 -27.93 9.54
CA GLN A 10 12.85 -28.34 8.51
C GLN A 10 11.37 -28.06 8.86
N VAL A 11 11.05 -27.75 10.12
CA VAL A 11 9.69 -27.41 10.58
C VAL A 11 9.52 -25.92 10.89
N LEU A 12 10.56 -25.11 10.67
CA LEU A 12 10.53 -23.68 10.96
C LEU A 12 9.59 -22.98 9.99
N LYS A 13 8.52 -22.38 10.53
CA LYS A 13 7.51 -21.64 9.76
C LYS A 13 7.77 -20.14 9.68
N GLN A 14 8.42 -19.59 10.70
CA GLN A 14 8.64 -18.15 10.82
C GLN A 14 10.08 -17.88 11.19
N LEU A 15 10.72 -16.99 10.44
CA LEU A 15 12.10 -16.58 10.68
C LEU A 15 12.19 -15.06 10.60
N ASN A 16 12.49 -14.44 11.74
CA ASN A 16 12.72 -13.00 11.82
C ASN A 16 14.22 -12.74 12.06
N LEU A 17 14.85 -12.14 11.06
CA LEU A 17 16.24 -11.67 11.07
C LEU A 17 16.31 -10.14 10.86
N SER A 18 15.20 -9.44 11.07
CA SER A 18 15.11 -7.99 10.89
C SER A 18 15.98 -7.21 11.88
N ARG A 19 16.33 -5.97 11.51
CA ARG A 19 17.09 -5.03 12.36
C ARG A 19 18.44 -5.57 12.82
N ASN A 20 19.10 -6.30 11.95
CA ASN A 20 20.47 -6.75 12.13
C ASN A 20 21.41 -5.93 11.24
N LYS A 21 22.67 -6.36 11.14
CA LYS A 21 23.67 -5.77 10.23
C LYS A 21 24.10 -6.82 9.21
N LEU A 22 23.16 -7.64 8.73
CA LEU A 22 23.44 -8.68 7.75
C LEU A 22 23.81 -8.02 6.42
N ALA A 23 25.01 -8.32 5.93
CA ALA A 23 25.46 -7.93 4.59
C ALA A 23 25.05 -8.97 3.52
N SER A 24 24.79 -10.20 3.95
CA SER A 24 24.34 -11.31 3.10
C SER A 24 23.48 -12.30 3.89
N VAL A 25 22.74 -13.13 3.16
CA VAL A 25 22.00 -14.29 3.66
C VAL A 25 22.63 -15.54 3.05
N PRO A 26 22.84 -16.64 3.81
CA PRO A 26 23.41 -17.87 3.26
C PRO A 26 22.46 -18.56 2.27
N GLU A 27 23.03 -19.24 1.25
CA GLU A 27 22.28 -20.06 0.29
C GLU A 27 21.43 -21.15 0.99
N ASP A 28 21.93 -21.73 2.08
CA ASP A 28 21.23 -22.77 2.83
C ASP A 28 19.90 -22.32 3.45
N LEU A 29 19.64 -21.00 3.55
CA LEU A 29 18.33 -20.52 4.00
C LEU A 29 17.21 -20.95 3.04
N GLY A 30 17.52 -21.16 1.76
CA GLY A 30 16.61 -21.72 0.77
C GLY A 30 16.18 -23.17 1.03
N GLN A 31 16.80 -23.87 1.99
CA GLN A 31 16.45 -25.25 2.36
C GLN A 31 15.33 -25.33 3.41
N LEU A 32 14.84 -24.20 3.92
CA LEU A 32 13.75 -24.13 4.89
C LEU A 32 12.39 -24.35 4.19
N ALA A 33 12.14 -25.57 3.72
CA ALA A 33 10.98 -25.88 2.88
C ALA A 33 9.63 -25.59 3.54
N ALA A 34 9.54 -25.58 4.88
CA ALA A 34 8.32 -25.26 5.63
C ALA A 34 8.14 -23.77 5.97
N LEU A 35 9.07 -22.89 5.55
CA LEU A 35 9.03 -21.48 5.91
C LEU A 35 7.88 -20.77 5.22
N GLU A 36 7.05 -20.09 6.01
CA GLU A 36 5.87 -19.35 5.58
C GLU A 36 6.11 -17.83 5.70
N ASP A 37 6.84 -17.37 6.72
CA ASP A 37 7.14 -15.95 6.96
C ASP A 37 8.64 -15.71 7.13
N LEU A 38 9.22 -14.82 6.30
CA LEU A 38 10.61 -14.42 6.36
C LEU A 38 10.75 -12.89 6.45
N ASP A 39 11.29 -12.41 7.56
CA ASP A 39 11.61 -11.00 7.75
C ASP A 39 13.12 -10.74 7.76
N LEU A 40 13.61 -10.05 6.72
CA LEU A 40 14.99 -9.62 6.52
C LEU A 40 15.11 -8.08 6.53
N SER A 41 14.07 -7.36 6.96
CA SER A 41 14.04 -5.90 6.89
C SER A 41 15.07 -5.22 7.78
N HIS A 42 15.44 -3.97 7.45
CA HIS A 42 16.40 -3.18 8.20
C HIS A 42 17.76 -3.88 8.38
N ASN A 43 18.33 -4.34 7.27
CA ASN A 43 19.67 -4.93 7.20
C ASN A 43 20.54 -4.15 6.20
N GLN A 44 21.66 -4.72 5.77
CA GLN A 44 22.60 -4.13 4.82
C GLN A 44 22.73 -5.01 3.57
N LEU A 45 21.68 -5.75 3.22
CA LEU A 45 21.69 -6.68 2.09
C LEU A 45 21.80 -5.92 0.78
N GLN A 46 22.79 -6.28 -0.04
CA GLN A 46 22.94 -5.76 -1.41
C GLN A 46 22.30 -6.70 -2.45
N SER A 47 22.10 -7.97 -2.07
CA SER A 47 21.42 -9.00 -2.83
C SER A 47 20.81 -10.04 -1.88
N VAL A 48 19.99 -10.93 -2.44
CA VAL A 48 19.52 -12.15 -1.77
C VAL A 48 19.95 -13.37 -2.58
N PRO A 49 20.27 -14.51 -1.94
CA PRO A 49 20.71 -15.72 -2.63
C PRO A 49 19.59 -16.28 -3.52
N ALA A 50 19.96 -16.83 -4.68
CA ALA A 50 19.00 -17.42 -5.60
C ALA A 50 18.24 -18.61 -4.97
N ALA A 51 18.85 -19.31 -4.00
CA ALA A 51 18.18 -20.37 -3.26
C ALA A 51 16.94 -19.89 -2.48
N LEU A 52 16.75 -18.59 -2.21
CA LEU A 52 15.48 -18.14 -1.63
C LEU A 52 14.29 -18.52 -2.50
N GLY A 53 14.45 -18.60 -3.83
CA GLY A 53 13.41 -19.05 -4.74
C GLY A 53 12.89 -20.48 -4.46
N ASN A 54 13.65 -21.29 -3.72
CA ASN A 54 13.22 -22.63 -3.33
C ASN A 54 12.15 -22.62 -2.21
N LEU A 55 11.93 -21.49 -1.56
CA LEU A 55 10.94 -21.31 -0.49
C LEU A 55 9.52 -21.21 -1.06
N THR A 56 9.06 -22.28 -1.70
CA THR A 56 7.76 -22.33 -2.40
C THR A 56 6.54 -22.21 -1.48
N ASN A 57 6.70 -22.47 -0.17
CA ASN A 57 5.67 -22.28 0.85
C ASN A 57 5.67 -20.87 1.46
N LEU A 58 6.63 -20.01 1.10
CA LEU A 58 6.74 -18.67 1.65
C LEU A 58 5.53 -17.83 1.24
N ARG A 59 4.85 -17.24 2.22
CA ARG A 59 3.66 -16.40 2.06
C ARG A 59 3.98 -14.92 2.26
N TYR A 60 4.93 -14.62 3.13
CA TYR A 60 5.38 -13.26 3.41
C TYR A 60 6.91 -13.14 3.32
N LEU A 61 7.36 -12.20 2.49
CA LEU A 61 8.76 -11.80 2.40
C LEU A 61 8.89 -10.30 2.68
N ASN A 62 9.69 -9.96 3.69
CA ASN A 62 10.03 -8.59 4.03
C ASN A 62 11.52 -8.30 3.81
N LEU A 63 11.82 -7.46 2.83
CA LEU A 63 13.15 -6.98 2.46
C LEU A 63 13.28 -5.46 2.67
N MET A 64 12.31 -4.82 3.34
CA MET A 64 12.27 -3.38 3.52
C MET A 64 13.57 -2.82 4.11
N ALA A 65 13.99 -1.64 3.68
CA ALA A 65 15.14 -0.92 4.25
C ALA A 65 16.42 -1.77 4.21
N ASN A 66 16.82 -2.16 3.00
CA ASN A 66 18.09 -2.78 2.69
C ASN A 66 18.82 -1.92 1.64
N GLN A 67 19.82 -2.48 0.95
CA GLN A 67 20.59 -1.81 -0.09
C GLN A 67 20.54 -2.60 -1.40
N LEU A 68 19.41 -3.28 -1.67
CA LEU A 68 19.28 -4.17 -2.82
C LEU A 68 19.42 -3.37 -4.12
N THR A 69 20.50 -3.63 -4.89
CA THR A 69 20.84 -2.98 -6.16
C THR A 69 21.06 -3.95 -7.34
N GLU A 70 21.39 -5.20 -7.00
CA GLU A 70 22.03 -6.28 -7.79
C GLU A 70 23.39 -6.00 -8.52
N LEU A 71 24.39 -6.84 -8.19
CA LEU A 71 25.49 -7.49 -8.96
C LEU A 71 26.39 -8.27 -7.93
N PRO A 72 27.11 -9.38 -8.28
CA PRO A 72 27.56 -9.79 -9.62
C PRO A 72 27.23 -11.24 -10.05
N ALA A 73 27.00 -11.46 -11.35
CA ALA A 73 27.07 -12.79 -11.97
C ALA A 73 28.53 -13.22 -12.23
N SER A 74 29.45 -13.08 -11.26
CA SER A 74 30.89 -13.42 -11.34
C SER A 74 31.74 -12.84 -12.50
N ILE A 75 31.20 -12.29 -13.58
CA ILE A 75 31.93 -11.75 -14.73
C ILE A 75 31.06 -10.64 -15.36
N GLY A 76 31.52 -9.38 -15.27
CA GLY A 76 31.11 -8.30 -16.19
C GLY A 76 29.71 -7.70 -15.99
N ASN A 77 29.69 -6.46 -15.50
CA ASN A 77 28.66 -5.41 -15.66
C ASN A 77 27.26 -5.79 -16.20
N GLN A 78 26.26 -5.49 -15.35
CA GLN A 78 24.82 -5.24 -15.58
C GLN A 78 23.85 -6.39 -15.26
N LEU A 79 23.37 -6.46 -14.01
CA LEU A 79 22.02 -6.93 -13.65
C LEU A 79 21.60 -6.18 -12.40
N THR A 80 20.58 -5.33 -12.48
CA THR A 80 20.11 -4.42 -11.42
C THR A 80 18.68 -4.75 -10.96
N SER A 81 18.35 -6.05 -10.96
CA SER A 81 17.01 -6.61 -10.82
C SER A 81 16.75 -7.20 -9.43
N LEU A 82 15.53 -7.69 -9.17
CA LEU A 82 15.34 -8.80 -8.22
C LEU A 82 15.66 -10.12 -8.95
N PRO A 83 16.16 -11.16 -8.28
CA PRO A 83 16.61 -12.36 -8.99
C PRO A 83 15.42 -13.10 -9.59
N ASP A 84 15.58 -13.70 -10.79
CA ASP A 84 14.53 -14.50 -11.45
C ASP A 84 13.95 -15.61 -10.56
N SER A 85 14.76 -16.10 -9.63
CA SER A 85 14.34 -17.07 -8.61
C SER A 85 13.17 -16.58 -7.73
N LEU A 86 12.93 -15.27 -7.63
CA LEU A 86 11.77 -14.72 -6.92
C LEU A 86 10.47 -15.27 -7.51
N GLY A 87 10.37 -15.42 -8.83
CA GLY A 87 9.20 -16.00 -9.49
C GLY A 87 8.90 -17.44 -9.08
N ASN A 88 9.88 -18.17 -8.54
CA ASN A 88 9.68 -19.54 -8.06
C ASN A 88 8.92 -19.61 -6.73
N MET A 89 8.83 -18.51 -5.98
CA MET A 89 8.09 -18.43 -4.71
C MET A 89 6.57 -18.36 -4.95
N THR A 90 5.99 -19.30 -5.67
CA THR A 90 4.58 -19.30 -6.11
C THR A 90 3.56 -19.27 -4.96
N GLY A 91 3.99 -19.54 -3.72
CA GLY A 91 3.21 -19.36 -2.49
C GLY A 91 3.07 -17.91 -2.01
N LEU A 92 3.87 -16.98 -2.54
CA LEU A 92 4.02 -15.64 -1.99
C LEU A 92 2.74 -14.83 -2.15
N VAL A 93 2.26 -14.28 -1.04
CA VAL A 93 1.04 -13.44 -0.96
C VAL A 93 1.39 -11.98 -0.73
N LYS A 94 2.47 -11.73 0.02
CA LYS A 94 2.89 -10.39 0.43
C LYS A 94 4.39 -10.21 0.19
N LEU A 95 4.73 -9.24 -0.67
CA LEU A 95 6.09 -8.77 -0.87
C LEU A 95 6.22 -7.34 -0.34
N GLN A 96 7.17 -7.12 0.56
CA GLN A 96 7.54 -5.80 1.04
C GLN A 96 9.03 -5.58 0.78
N ALA A 97 9.37 -4.65 -0.10
CA ALA A 97 10.75 -4.33 -0.49
C ALA A 97 10.96 -2.81 -0.70
N SER A 98 10.13 -1.97 -0.08
CA SER A 98 10.34 -0.52 -0.04
C SER A 98 11.69 -0.14 0.60
N PHE A 99 12.22 1.03 0.28
CA PHE A 99 13.51 1.51 0.79
C PHE A 99 14.69 0.62 0.39
N ASN A 100 14.82 0.40 -0.91
CA ASN A 100 15.95 -0.29 -1.51
C ASN A 100 16.46 0.55 -2.69
N LYS A 101 17.23 -0.05 -3.59
CA LYS A 101 17.78 0.58 -4.80
C LYS A 101 17.48 -0.29 -6.03
N ILE A 102 16.34 -0.98 -6.00
CA ILE A 102 15.93 -1.90 -7.06
C ILE A 102 15.63 -1.06 -8.30
N GLN A 103 16.25 -1.38 -9.43
CA GLN A 103 16.07 -0.62 -10.67
C GLN A 103 15.12 -1.29 -11.64
N THR A 104 14.97 -2.61 -11.55
CA THR A 104 14.10 -3.39 -12.43
C THR A 104 13.46 -4.57 -11.68
N LEU A 105 12.27 -4.98 -12.14
CA LEU A 105 11.68 -6.28 -11.81
C LEU A 105 11.76 -7.18 -13.03
N THR A 106 12.03 -8.47 -12.85
CA THR A 106 12.09 -9.40 -13.98
C THR A 106 10.72 -9.93 -14.36
N ALA A 107 10.59 -10.41 -15.60
CA ALA A 107 9.36 -11.00 -16.13
C ALA A 107 8.85 -12.20 -15.30
N SER A 108 9.75 -12.86 -14.55
CA SER A 108 9.43 -13.96 -13.64
C SER A 108 8.40 -13.58 -12.56
N ILE A 109 8.22 -12.29 -12.28
CA ILE A 109 7.20 -11.81 -11.33
C ILE A 109 5.80 -12.32 -11.68
N SER A 110 5.50 -12.50 -12.97
CA SER A 110 4.24 -13.09 -13.43
C SER A 110 3.94 -14.49 -12.89
N GLN A 111 4.94 -15.23 -12.41
CA GLN A 111 4.72 -16.55 -11.83
C GLN A 111 4.11 -16.48 -10.42
N LEU A 112 4.13 -15.32 -9.77
CA LEU A 112 3.60 -15.12 -8.41
C LEU A 112 2.08 -14.93 -8.40
N GLN A 113 1.35 -15.93 -8.89
CA GLN A 113 -0.10 -15.87 -9.09
C GLN A 113 -0.91 -15.70 -7.80
N LYS A 114 -0.30 -15.91 -6.62
CA LYS A 114 -0.91 -15.66 -5.31
C LYS A 114 -0.56 -14.29 -4.70
N LEU A 115 0.32 -13.52 -5.33
CA LEU A 115 0.78 -12.24 -4.81
C LEU A 115 -0.39 -11.24 -4.84
N GLU A 116 -0.81 -10.81 -3.65
CA GLU A 116 -1.91 -9.87 -3.47
C GLU A 116 -1.42 -8.46 -3.13
N LEU A 117 -0.31 -8.35 -2.39
CA LEU A 117 0.25 -7.07 -1.96
C LEU A 117 1.73 -6.97 -2.31
N MET A 118 2.09 -5.89 -3.01
CA MET A 118 3.47 -5.57 -3.37
C MET A 118 3.83 -4.12 -2.99
N ARG A 119 4.74 -3.95 -2.03
CA ARG A 119 5.26 -2.63 -1.64
C ARG A 119 6.69 -2.48 -2.13
N LEU A 120 6.92 -1.50 -3.00
CA LEU A 120 8.18 -1.21 -3.67
C LEU A 120 8.49 0.29 -3.68
N ALA A 121 7.81 1.09 -2.84
CA ALA A 121 8.06 2.51 -2.73
C ALA A 121 9.52 2.84 -2.39
N VAL A 122 9.98 3.98 -2.89
CA VAL A 122 11.33 4.51 -2.63
C VAL A 122 12.40 3.47 -3.01
N ASN A 123 12.46 3.20 -4.30
CA ASN A 123 13.46 2.41 -5.01
C ASN A 123 13.95 3.22 -6.22
N ASP A 124 14.73 2.61 -7.12
CA ASP A 124 15.25 3.23 -8.34
C ASP A 124 14.57 2.69 -9.62
N LEU A 125 13.33 2.18 -9.51
CA LEU A 125 12.62 1.54 -10.61
C LEU A 125 12.40 2.51 -11.77
N GLN A 126 12.92 2.16 -12.95
CA GLN A 126 12.78 2.96 -14.18
C GLN A 126 11.53 2.58 -14.99
N ASP A 127 11.15 1.31 -14.90
CA ASP A 127 10.00 0.74 -15.58
C ASP A 127 9.53 -0.56 -14.90
N LEU A 128 8.36 -1.05 -15.29
CA LEU A 128 7.84 -2.36 -14.86
C LEU A 128 7.79 -3.34 -16.04
N PRO A 129 8.02 -4.65 -15.79
CA PRO A 129 7.78 -5.65 -16.82
C PRO A 129 6.29 -5.69 -17.17
N LYS A 130 5.96 -5.71 -18.46
CA LYS A 130 4.57 -5.86 -18.96
C LYS A 130 3.87 -7.10 -18.38
N GLU A 131 4.64 -8.11 -18.01
CA GLU A 131 4.22 -9.33 -17.36
C GLU A 131 3.56 -9.10 -15.99
N LEU A 132 3.75 -7.93 -15.36
CA LEU A 132 3.06 -7.55 -14.13
C LEU A 132 1.53 -7.56 -14.31
N ALA A 133 1.03 -7.22 -15.50
CA ALA A 133 -0.40 -7.27 -15.82
C ALA A 133 -0.99 -8.70 -15.76
N GLN A 134 -0.14 -9.73 -15.76
CA GLN A 134 -0.54 -11.15 -15.67
C GLN A 134 -0.76 -11.62 -14.23
N LEU A 135 -0.53 -10.77 -13.23
CA LEU A 135 -0.78 -11.09 -11.82
C LEU A 135 -2.28 -11.03 -11.52
N ASN A 136 -2.90 -12.20 -11.43
CA ASN A 136 -4.35 -12.31 -11.24
C ASN A 136 -4.83 -11.98 -9.83
N SER A 137 -3.93 -11.98 -8.84
CA SER A 137 -4.29 -11.73 -7.43
C SER A 137 -3.85 -10.35 -6.93
N LEU A 138 -2.99 -9.63 -7.65
CA LEU A 138 -2.41 -8.39 -7.16
C LEU A 138 -3.49 -7.33 -7.00
N ALA A 139 -3.75 -6.93 -5.75
CA ALA A 139 -4.81 -6.03 -5.35
C ALA A 139 -4.29 -4.78 -4.63
N TRP A 140 -3.08 -4.80 -4.08
CA TRP A 140 -2.49 -3.64 -3.42
C TRP A 140 -1.05 -3.44 -3.86
N VAL A 141 -0.72 -2.20 -4.22
CA VAL A 141 0.59 -1.87 -4.75
C VAL A 141 1.01 -0.47 -4.30
N SER A 142 2.27 -0.32 -3.95
CA SER A 142 2.88 0.96 -3.61
C SER A 142 4.19 1.11 -4.37
N LEU A 143 4.27 2.16 -5.17
CA LEU A 143 5.40 2.47 -6.06
C LEU A 143 5.89 3.91 -5.93
N ALA A 144 5.25 4.74 -5.10
CA ALA A 144 5.63 6.13 -4.89
C ALA A 144 7.12 6.27 -4.56
N GLY A 145 7.76 7.32 -5.08
CA GLY A 145 9.18 7.56 -4.89
C GLY A 145 10.12 6.78 -5.82
N ASN A 146 9.60 6.09 -6.83
CA ASN A 146 10.41 5.52 -7.93
C ASN A 146 10.49 6.47 -9.13
N PRO A 147 11.61 6.51 -9.88
CA PRO A 147 11.77 7.30 -11.11
C PRO A 147 10.71 7.05 -12.19
N MET A 148 10.16 5.84 -12.25
CA MET A 148 9.08 5.49 -13.19
C MET A 148 7.76 6.24 -12.94
N CYS A 149 7.52 6.69 -11.70
CA CYS A 149 6.29 7.40 -11.34
C CYS A 149 6.39 8.84 -11.85
N PRO A 150 5.59 9.26 -12.84
CA PRO A 150 5.68 10.60 -13.39
C PRO A 150 5.40 11.66 -12.33
N VAL A 151 6.11 12.77 -12.44
CA VAL A 151 5.73 14.00 -11.73
C VAL A 151 4.56 14.61 -12.49
N PRO A 152 3.45 14.94 -11.83
CA PRO A 152 2.30 15.55 -12.50
C PRO A 152 2.69 16.87 -13.16
N THR A 153 2.48 16.95 -14.48
CA THR A 153 2.81 18.11 -15.33
C THR A 153 1.79 19.24 -15.23
N ALA A 154 0.54 18.92 -14.89
CA ALA A 154 -0.51 19.91 -14.68
C ALA A 154 -0.20 20.77 -13.44
N PRO A 155 -0.45 22.10 -13.49
CA PRO A 155 -0.33 22.96 -12.32
C PRO A 155 -1.18 22.38 -11.20
N THR A 156 -0.64 22.37 -9.98
CA THR A 156 -1.49 22.06 -8.83
C THR A 156 -2.56 23.14 -8.76
N PRO A 157 -3.85 22.80 -8.55
CA PRO A 157 -4.87 23.79 -8.26
C PRO A 157 -4.37 24.73 -7.15
N PRO A 158 -4.69 26.04 -7.22
CA PRO A 158 -4.24 26.98 -6.20
C PRO A 158 -4.68 26.49 -4.83
N MET A 159 -3.71 26.20 -3.96
CA MET A 159 -3.95 25.65 -2.64
C MET A 159 -3.28 26.52 -1.59
N GLN A 160 -4.03 26.86 -0.55
CA GLN A 160 -3.50 27.62 0.57
C GLN A 160 -2.38 26.83 1.25
N THR A 161 -1.28 27.52 1.54
CA THR A 161 -0.17 27.00 2.33
C THR A 161 -0.09 27.79 3.62
N LEU A 162 -0.16 27.10 4.75
CA LEU A 162 0.05 27.64 6.08
C LEU A 162 1.51 27.46 6.47
N ASP A 163 2.10 28.45 7.13
CA ASP A 163 3.49 28.35 7.57
C ASP A 163 3.64 27.34 8.72
N THR A 164 2.69 27.38 9.66
CA THR A 164 2.71 26.56 10.88
C THR A 164 1.32 26.06 11.26
N LEU A 165 1.26 25.19 12.28
CA LEU A 165 -0.01 24.72 12.86
C LEU A 165 -0.68 25.75 13.79
N GLN A 166 -0.10 26.93 14.03
CA GLN A 166 -0.64 27.89 15.02
C GLN A 166 -2.05 28.39 14.71
N ASP A 167 -2.40 28.47 13.43
CA ASP A 167 -3.73 28.88 12.97
C ASP A 167 -4.78 27.77 13.11
N LEU A 168 -4.37 26.58 13.55
CA LEU A 168 -5.21 25.40 13.72
C LEU A 168 -5.45 25.19 15.22
N GLY A 169 -6.69 25.35 15.68
CA GLY A 169 -7.05 24.97 17.04
C GLY A 169 -6.79 23.48 17.26
N THR A 170 -6.21 23.09 18.39
CA THR A 170 -5.84 21.68 18.64
C THR A 170 -6.97 20.91 19.31
N GLY A 171 -7.20 19.68 18.85
CA GLY A 171 -8.19 18.74 19.38
C GLY A 171 -7.62 17.34 19.66
N GLU A 172 -8.51 16.36 19.80
CA GLU A 172 -8.15 14.97 20.11
C GLU A 172 -7.45 14.25 18.95
N ALA A 173 -6.68 13.20 19.27
CA ALA A 173 -6.13 12.31 18.25
C ALA A 173 -7.25 11.47 17.62
N LEU A 174 -7.32 11.46 16.28
CA LEU A 174 -8.31 10.73 15.50
C LEU A 174 -7.76 9.41 14.95
N GLY A 175 -6.45 9.29 14.78
CA GLY A 175 -5.84 8.06 14.31
C GLY A 175 -4.31 8.08 14.27
N ASP A 176 -3.73 6.88 14.36
CA ASP A 176 -2.28 6.63 14.24
C ASP A 176 -2.01 5.90 12.91
N GLY A 177 -1.47 6.64 11.95
CA GLY A 177 -1.07 6.14 10.64
C GLY A 177 0.44 5.86 10.58
N ALA A 178 0.83 4.92 9.72
CA ALA A 178 2.25 4.65 9.45
C ALA A 178 2.96 5.86 8.81
N SER A 179 2.23 6.76 8.13
CA SER A 179 2.79 7.98 7.53
C SER A 179 2.61 9.23 8.40
N GLY A 180 1.79 9.19 9.46
CA GLY A 180 1.52 10.38 10.25
C GLY A 180 0.40 10.26 11.29
N ASP A 181 0.37 11.22 12.21
CA ASP A 181 -0.70 11.38 13.19
C ASP A 181 -1.85 12.19 12.59
N VAL A 182 -3.08 11.74 12.81
CA VAL A 182 -4.28 12.50 12.43
C VAL A 182 -4.91 13.08 13.68
N VAL A 183 -5.02 14.41 13.75
CA VAL A 183 -5.60 15.12 14.88
C VAL A 183 -6.82 15.92 14.45
N ALA A 184 -7.84 15.98 15.31
CA ALA A 184 -8.95 16.89 15.13
C ALA A 184 -8.47 18.33 15.32
N ALA A 185 -9.00 19.25 14.51
CA ALA A 185 -8.70 20.66 14.64
C ALA A 185 -9.88 21.55 14.18
N THR A 186 -9.74 22.85 14.41
CA THR A 186 -10.65 23.87 13.88
C THR A 186 -9.86 24.88 13.09
N TRP A 187 -10.32 25.19 11.88
CA TRP A 187 -9.68 26.15 10.99
C TRP A 187 -10.72 27.00 10.28
N GLN A 188 -10.57 28.33 10.35
CA GLN A 188 -11.51 29.30 9.77
C GLN A 188 -12.99 29.03 10.17
N GLY A 189 -13.21 28.63 11.43
CA GLY A 189 -14.54 28.30 11.97
C GLY A 189 -15.13 26.97 11.52
N SER A 190 -14.41 26.16 10.73
CA SER A 190 -14.82 24.82 10.31
C SER A 190 -14.07 23.74 11.08
N ALA A 191 -14.74 22.63 11.40
CA ALA A 191 -14.07 21.43 11.91
C ALA A 191 -13.27 20.77 10.78
N VAL A 192 -11.99 20.48 11.04
CA VAL A 192 -11.06 19.86 10.10
C VAL A 192 -10.29 18.74 10.79
N ALA A 193 -9.60 17.92 10.01
CA ALA A 193 -8.57 17.03 10.52
C ALA A 193 -7.20 17.46 9.95
N VAL A 194 -6.15 17.25 10.73
CA VAL A 194 -4.78 17.57 10.32
C VAL A 194 -3.98 16.29 10.34
N LYS A 195 -3.50 15.87 9.16
CA LYS A 195 -2.56 14.75 9.02
C LYS A 195 -1.14 15.30 9.07
N VAL A 196 -0.47 15.12 10.20
CA VAL A 196 0.91 15.55 10.41
C VAL A 196 1.85 14.41 10.03
N PHE A 197 2.76 14.64 9.07
CA PHE A 197 3.70 13.63 8.64
C PHE A 197 4.82 13.45 9.67
N ARG A 198 5.02 12.22 10.15
CA ARG A 198 6.07 11.90 11.16
C ARG A 198 7.46 11.87 10.54
N ALA A 199 7.55 11.53 9.26
CA ALA A 199 8.78 11.43 8.49
C ALA A 199 8.50 11.75 7.02
N ASP A 200 9.56 12.07 6.28
CA ASP A 200 9.47 12.32 4.83
C ASP A 200 9.10 11.06 4.04
N VAL A 201 9.25 9.88 4.66
CA VAL A 201 9.03 8.59 4.02
C VAL A 201 8.34 7.59 4.95
N SER A 202 7.50 6.74 4.35
CA SER A 202 6.84 5.60 4.97
C SER A 202 6.99 4.36 4.07
N PRO A 203 6.73 3.13 4.56
CA PRO A 203 6.79 1.93 3.73
C PRO A 203 5.89 1.96 2.49
N ASP A 204 4.93 2.88 2.45
CA ASP A 204 3.95 3.07 1.38
C ASP A 204 4.32 4.19 0.39
N GLY A 205 5.25 5.09 0.75
CA GLY A 205 5.60 6.21 -0.12
C GLY A 205 6.27 7.37 0.60
N ARG A 206 6.64 8.41 -0.16
CA ARG A 206 7.14 9.67 0.41
C ARG A 206 5.98 10.63 0.70
N SER A 207 6.08 11.40 1.77
CA SER A 207 5.07 12.41 2.13
C SER A 207 4.85 13.41 0.98
N VAL A 208 5.91 13.78 0.26
CA VAL A 208 5.82 14.67 -0.91
C VAL A 208 4.98 14.11 -2.06
N ASP A 209 5.00 12.79 -2.27
CA ASP A 209 4.20 12.13 -3.31
C ASP A 209 2.73 12.09 -2.88
N GLU A 210 2.47 11.72 -1.61
CA GLU A 210 1.13 11.73 -1.03
C GLU A 210 0.52 13.14 -1.09
N ILE A 211 1.28 14.18 -0.69
CA ILE A 211 0.86 15.58 -0.80
C ILE A 211 0.59 15.94 -2.27
N ALA A 212 1.44 15.52 -3.20
CA ALA A 212 1.24 15.81 -4.62
C ALA A 212 -0.06 15.19 -5.15
N VAL A 213 -0.37 13.96 -4.78
CA VAL A 213 -1.64 13.30 -5.15
C VAL A 213 -2.81 14.02 -4.48
N ALA A 214 -2.84 14.04 -3.14
CA ALA A 214 -4.00 14.47 -2.36
C ALA A 214 -4.43 15.91 -2.67
N THR A 215 -3.46 16.79 -3.00
CA THR A 215 -3.73 18.21 -3.24
C THR A 215 -4.30 18.51 -4.63
N ARG A 216 -4.46 17.49 -5.48
CA ARG A 216 -5.07 17.59 -6.81
C ARG A 216 -6.49 17.03 -6.86
N LEU A 217 -6.93 16.36 -5.79
CA LEU A 217 -8.19 15.65 -5.76
C LEU A 217 -9.32 16.59 -5.35
N ASP A 218 -10.38 16.63 -6.15
CA ASP A 218 -11.65 17.27 -5.77
C ASP A 218 -12.81 16.38 -6.25
N HIS A 219 -13.26 15.50 -5.37
CA HIS A 219 -14.34 14.55 -5.66
C HIS A 219 -15.13 14.25 -4.37
N PRO A 220 -16.48 14.16 -4.43
CA PRO A 220 -17.32 13.98 -3.24
C PRO A 220 -17.08 12.67 -2.47
N ASN A 221 -16.45 11.67 -3.09
CA ASN A 221 -16.11 10.38 -2.46
C ASN A 221 -14.60 10.25 -2.14
N LEU A 222 -13.84 11.34 -2.21
CA LEU A 222 -12.43 11.40 -1.80
C LEU A 222 -12.27 12.45 -0.69
N VAL A 223 -11.39 12.19 0.28
CA VAL A 223 -11.16 13.17 1.35
C VAL A 223 -10.56 14.44 0.77
N ARG A 224 -11.26 15.56 0.95
CA ARG A 224 -10.84 16.85 0.38
C ARG A 224 -9.71 17.45 1.21
N VAL A 225 -8.62 17.79 0.54
CA VAL A 225 -7.54 18.60 1.12
C VAL A 225 -7.89 20.08 0.98
N ARG A 226 -7.89 20.80 2.11
CA ARG A 226 -8.16 22.24 2.16
C ARG A 226 -6.91 23.10 2.09
N ALA A 227 -5.84 22.66 2.74
CA ALA A 227 -4.57 23.39 2.79
C ALA A 227 -3.41 22.45 3.07
N LYS A 228 -2.20 22.93 2.79
CA LYS A 228 -0.93 22.30 3.19
C LYS A 228 -0.31 23.11 4.30
N VAL A 229 0.45 22.47 5.18
CA VAL A 229 1.27 23.15 6.20
C VAL A 229 2.74 22.90 5.90
N ALA A 230 3.54 23.97 5.94
CA ALA A 230 4.96 23.92 5.64
C ALA A 230 5.76 23.27 6.77
N SER A 231 5.53 23.67 8.03
CA SER A 231 6.30 23.17 9.19
C SER A 231 5.47 23.00 10.48
N PRO A 232 5.35 21.78 11.04
CA PRO A 232 5.72 20.50 10.41
C PRO A 232 4.91 20.27 9.13
N SER A 233 5.44 19.43 8.23
CA SER A 233 4.72 19.06 7.02
C SER A 233 3.40 18.40 7.40
N ALA A 234 2.28 18.94 6.91
CA ALA A 234 0.96 18.40 7.18
C ALA A 234 -0.05 18.73 6.08
N LEU A 235 -1.16 17.98 6.07
CA LEU A 235 -2.36 18.28 5.29
C LEU A 235 -3.51 18.66 6.21
N VAL A 236 -4.17 19.78 5.92
CA VAL A 236 -5.48 20.12 6.51
C VAL A 236 -6.55 19.55 5.59
N VAL A 237 -7.36 18.64 6.11
CA VAL A 237 -8.40 17.94 5.35
C VAL A 237 -9.77 18.16 5.96
N ASP A 238 -10.82 17.99 5.15
CA ASP A 238 -12.18 18.01 5.65
C ASP A 238 -12.36 16.97 6.76
N ARG A 239 -13.01 17.37 7.85
CA ARG A 239 -13.43 16.43 8.89
C ARG A 239 -14.64 15.66 8.37
N VAL A 240 -14.39 14.48 7.80
CA VAL A 240 -15.45 13.57 7.41
C VAL A 240 -16.07 12.99 8.68
N PHE A 241 -17.37 13.19 8.86
CA PHE A 241 -18.12 12.60 9.97
C PHE A 241 -18.44 11.14 9.62
N GLY A 242 -17.65 10.21 10.15
CA GLY A 242 -17.80 8.78 9.93
C GLY A 242 -16.69 8.01 10.65
N THR A 243 -16.87 6.71 10.83
CA THR A 243 -15.81 5.82 11.32
C THR A 243 -15.23 5.02 10.17
N PRO A 244 -13.94 4.61 10.23
CA PRO A 244 -13.42 3.59 9.34
C PRO A 244 -14.35 2.39 9.34
N LEU A 245 -14.66 1.84 8.16
CA LEU A 245 -15.58 0.70 8.06
C LEU A 245 -15.03 -0.55 8.76
N ALA A 246 -13.71 -0.67 8.86
CA ALA A 246 -13.04 -1.80 9.48
C ALA A 246 -11.74 -1.38 10.16
N ALA A 247 -11.20 -2.23 11.02
CA ALA A 247 -9.85 -2.10 11.56
C ALA A 247 -8.79 -2.70 10.61
N LYS A 248 -7.58 -2.13 10.67
CA LYS A 248 -6.40 -2.58 9.89
C LYS A 248 -6.11 -4.08 10.10
N PRO A 249 -5.55 -4.81 9.12
CA PRO A 249 -5.13 -6.21 9.29
C PRO A 249 -4.12 -6.43 10.43
N ASN A 250 -3.93 -7.68 10.86
CA ASN A 250 -2.82 -8.08 11.73
C ASN A 250 -2.11 -9.31 11.15
N HIS A 251 -1.12 -9.84 11.87
CA HIS A 251 -0.41 -11.05 11.45
C HIS A 251 -1.35 -12.24 11.15
N ALA A 252 -2.41 -12.43 11.93
CA ALA A 252 -3.32 -13.57 11.74
C ALA A 252 -4.19 -13.42 10.50
N SER A 253 -4.66 -12.21 10.19
CA SER A 253 -5.47 -11.94 8.99
C SER A 253 -4.64 -11.66 7.74
N LEU A 254 -3.32 -11.53 7.89
CA LEU A 254 -2.30 -11.16 6.90
C LEU A 254 -2.60 -9.86 6.16
N LEU A 255 -3.60 -9.88 5.27
CA LEU A 255 -4.05 -8.76 4.44
C LEU A 255 -5.51 -8.36 4.70
N ARG A 256 -6.34 -9.21 5.31
CA ARG A 256 -7.78 -8.90 5.44
C ARG A 256 -8.05 -7.98 6.63
N CYS A 257 -8.92 -7.00 6.40
CA CYS A 257 -9.39 -6.09 7.45
C CYS A 257 -10.14 -6.87 8.53
N ARG A 258 -10.10 -6.36 9.75
CA ARG A 258 -10.88 -6.91 10.87
C ARG A 258 -12.12 -6.08 11.05
N TRP A 259 -13.25 -6.75 11.14
CA TRP A 259 -14.56 -6.12 11.26
C TRP A 259 -15.18 -6.52 12.58
N ASP A 260 -15.97 -5.63 13.17
CA ASP A 260 -16.73 -5.96 14.37
C ASP A 260 -17.84 -6.96 14.01
N ALA A 261 -18.14 -7.88 14.94
CA ALA A 261 -19.08 -8.98 14.68
C ALA A 261 -20.49 -8.50 14.31
N ASP A 262 -20.88 -7.34 14.83
CA ASP A 262 -22.21 -6.74 14.64
C ASP A 262 -22.24 -5.73 13.49
N THR A 263 -21.16 -5.58 12.71
CA THR A 263 -21.15 -4.67 11.56
C THR A 263 -22.07 -5.19 10.45
N THR A 264 -23.20 -4.53 10.26
CA THR A 264 -24.16 -4.81 9.18
C THR A 264 -24.59 -3.55 8.48
N PHE A 265 -24.91 -3.65 7.19
CA PHE A 265 -25.39 -2.56 6.35
C PHE A 265 -26.76 -2.90 5.77
N ALA A 266 -27.69 -1.95 5.81
CA ALA A 266 -28.88 -2.02 4.99
C ALA A 266 -28.48 -2.06 3.50
N PRO A 267 -29.18 -2.81 2.63
CA PRO A 267 -28.81 -2.96 1.22
C PRO A 267 -28.59 -1.63 0.47
N GLY A 268 -29.47 -0.63 0.67
CA GLY A 268 -29.32 0.70 0.05
C GLY A 268 -28.08 1.47 0.53
N THR A 269 -27.73 1.36 1.82
CA THR A 269 -26.52 1.95 2.40
C THR A 269 -25.28 1.28 1.82
N ALA A 270 -25.25 -0.06 1.77
CA ALA A 270 -24.15 -0.82 1.19
C ALA A 270 -23.92 -0.46 -0.28
N LEU A 271 -24.99 -0.38 -1.07
CA LEU A 271 -24.90 0.02 -2.47
C LEU A 271 -24.37 1.45 -2.62
N SER A 272 -24.83 2.38 -1.79
CA SER A 272 -24.37 3.78 -1.80
C SER A 272 -22.87 3.89 -1.50
N ILE A 273 -22.38 3.14 -0.52
CA ILE A 273 -20.95 3.06 -0.19
C ILE A 273 -20.17 2.52 -1.39
N VAL A 274 -20.56 1.37 -1.92
CA VAL A 274 -19.87 0.69 -3.02
C VAL A 274 -19.83 1.58 -4.27
N LEU A 275 -20.95 2.21 -4.65
CA LEU A 275 -21.00 3.11 -5.80
C LEU A 275 -20.17 4.38 -5.58
N GLY A 276 -20.13 4.91 -4.36
CA GLY A 276 -19.29 6.04 -4.00
C GLY A 276 -17.80 5.73 -4.20
N ILE A 277 -17.35 4.58 -3.73
CA ILE A 277 -15.96 4.13 -3.90
C ILE A 277 -15.64 3.82 -5.37
N ALA A 278 -16.57 3.23 -6.12
CA ALA A 278 -16.38 3.00 -7.55
C ALA A 278 -16.15 4.31 -8.33
N ARG A 279 -16.96 5.34 -8.04
CA ARG A 279 -16.80 6.68 -8.64
C ARG A 279 -15.49 7.35 -8.23
N ALA A 280 -15.06 7.16 -6.99
CA ALA A 280 -13.77 7.66 -6.52
C ALA A 280 -12.59 7.05 -7.31
N LEU A 281 -12.60 5.73 -7.53
CA LEU A 281 -11.59 5.05 -8.34
C LEU A 281 -11.64 5.50 -9.81
N GLU A 282 -12.83 5.59 -10.40
CA GLU A 282 -13.00 6.09 -11.77
C GLU A 282 -12.40 7.50 -11.94
N TYR A 283 -12.63 8.38 -10.97
CA TYR A 283 -12.02 9.71 -10.95
C TYR A 283 -10.49 9.66 -10.84
N LEU A 284 -9.92 8.84 -9.96
CA LEU A 284 -8.46 8.69 -9.83
C LEU A 284 -7.82 8.16 -11.12
N HIS A 285 -8.44 7.13 -11.74
CA HIS A 285 -7.99 6.56 -13.00
C HIS A 285 -8.01 7.60 -14.14
N SER A 286 -9.03 8.48 -14.18
CA SER A 286 -9.10 9.57 -15.16
C SER A 286 -7.92 10.57 -15.09
N LEU A 287 -7.20 10.58 -13.96
CA LEU A 287 -6.01 11.40 -13.70
C LEU A 287 -4.70 10.60 -13.77
N ASN A 288 -4.76 9.32 -14.17
CA ASN A 288 -3.67 8.36 -14.11
C ASN A 288 -3.05 8.25 -12.70
N ILE A 289 -3.90 8.24 -11.68
CA ILE A 289 -3.51 8.05 -10.28
C ILE A 289 -3.98 6.66 -9.85
N CYS A 290 -3.05 5.87 -9.32
CA CYS A 290 -3.39 4.64 -8.61
C CYS A 290 -3.51 4.97 -7.12
N HIS A 291 -4.60 4.55 -6.46
CA HIS A 291 -4.71 4.67 -5.00
C HIS A 291 -3.72 3.73 -4.30
N GLY A 292 -3.64 2.49 -4.79
CA GLY A 292 -2.67 1.47 -4.34
C GLY A 292 -3.00 0.74 -3.02
N ASP A 293 -3.96 1.25 -2.23
CA ASP A 293 -4.27 0.77 -0.87
C ASP A 293 -5.77 0.82 -0.54
N LEU A 294 -6.63 0.43 -1.50
CA LEU A 294 -8.07 0.37 -1.26
C LEU A 294 -8.43 -0.73 -0.25
N TYR A 295 -8.74 -0.31 0.98
CA TYR A 295 -9.22 -1.16 2.06
C TYR A 295 -10.43 -0.53 2.75
N ALA A 296 -11.25 -1.35 3.39
CA ALA A 296 -12.35 -0.87 4.23
C ALA A 296 -11.90 0.03 5.39
N HIS A 297 -10.69 -0.18 5.94
CA HIS A 297 -10.15 0.70 6.98
C HIS A 297 -9.72 2.09 6.46
N ASN A 298 -9.61 2.26 5.13
CA ASN A 298 -9.35 3.53 4.46
C ASN A 298 -10.64 4.18 3.93
N VAL A 299 -11.81 3.57 4.17
CA VAL A 299 -13.11 4.13 3.82
C VAL A 299 -13.80 4.60 5.09
N LEU A 300 -14.13 5.89 5.13
CA LEU A 300 -15.02 6.47 6.13
C LEU A 300 -16.43 6.52 5.55
N ALA A 301 -17.43 6.08 6.30
CA ALA A 301 -18.82 6.23 5.88
C ALA A 301 -19.71 6.71 7.04
N ASP A 302 -20.74 7.49 6.69
CA ASP A 302 -21.82 7.82 7.62
C ASP A 302 -22.95 6.77 7.59
N LYS A 303 -23.96 6.97 8.44
CA LYS A 303 -25.12 6.07 8.53
C LYS A 303 -26.01 6.11 7.29
N GLN A 304 -25.90 7.15 6.48
CA GLN A 304 -26.65 7.34 5.25
C GLN A 304 -25.96 6.67 4.05
N GLY A 305 -24.73 6.17 4.23
CA GLY A 305 -23.95 5.50 3.19
C GLY A 305 -23.14 6.46 2.32
N HIS A 306 -23.00 7.72 2.74
CA HIS A 306 -22.03 8.62 2.12
C HIS A 306 -20.63 8.18 2.52
N ALA A 307 -19.88 7.65 1.55
CA ALA A 307 -18.55 7.11 1.75
C ALA A 307 -17.47 7.98 1.13
N VAL A 308 -16.37 8.11 1.85
CA VAL A 308 -15.18 8.85 1.45
C VAL A 308 -13.96 7.94 1.58
N LEU A 309 -13.22 7.78 0.49
CA LEU A 309 -11.93 7.11 0.48
C LEU A 309 -10.83 8.07 0.95
N CYS A 310 -10.00 7.57 1.86
CA CYS A 310 -8.97 8.32 2.57
C CYS A 310 -7.63 7.60 2.46
N ASP A 311 -6.56 8.27 2.94
CA ASP A 311 -5.19 7.77 3.02
C ASP A 311 -4.52 7.50 1.66
N PHE A 312 -3.86 8.53 1.13
CA PHE A 312 -3.16 8.47 -0.16
C PHE A 312 -1.67 8.14 -0.01
N GLY A 313 -1.27 7.55 1.13
CA GLY A 313 0.14 7.27 1.43
C GLY A 313 0.81 6.29 0.46
N ALA A 314 0.03 5.36 -0.09
CA ALA A 314 0.47 4.40 -1.10
C ALA A 314 0.28 4.89 -2.54
N SER A 315 -0.41 6.02 -2.73
CA SER A 315 -0.86 6.46 -4.05
C SER A 315 0.29 7.02 -4.88
N PHE A 316 0.22 6.82 -6.18
CA PHE A 316 1.23 7.29 -7.13
C PHE A 316 0.60 7.58 -8.49
N PHE A 317 1.26 8.46 -9.25
CA PHE A 317 0.94 8.65 -10.66
C PHE A 317 1.57 7.52 -11.48
N TYR A 318 0.89 7.08 -12.52
CA TYR A 318 1.41 6.13 -13.50
C TYR A 318 1.33 6.71 -14.91
N LYS A 319 2.07 6.12 -15.85
CA LYS A 319 2.08 6.60 -17.24
C LYS A 319 0.86 6.04 -18.00
N PRO A 320 0.31 6.76 -19.00
CA PRO A 320 -0.87 6.29 -19.74
C PRO A 320 -0.72 4.87 -20.34
N GLU A 321 0.49 4.46 -20.73
CA GLU A 321 0.79 3.11 -21.21
C GLU A 321 0.57 2.00 -20.16
N ASP A 322 0.65 2.32 -18.87
CA ASP A 322 0.49 1.36 -17.76
C ASP A 322 -0.97 1.24 -17.28
N THR A 323 -1.88 2.02 -17.86
CA THR A 323 -3.28 2.14 -17.44
C THR A 323 -3.96 0.78 -17.25
N THR A 324 -3.84 -0.11 -18.23
CA THR A 324 -4.47 -1.43 -18.15
C THR A 324 -3.99 -2.26 -16.96
N ALA A 325 -2.72 -2.15 -16.57
CA ALA A 325 -2.16 -2.92 -15.47
C ALA A 325 -2.68 -2.43 -14.11
N PHE A 326 -2.66 -1.12 -13.88
CA PHE A 326 -3.05 -0.54 -12.59
C PHE A 326 -4.56 -0.47 -12.40
N GLU A 327 -5.33 -0.11 -13.43
CA GLU A 327 -6.80 -0.14 -13.32
C GLU A 327 -7.30 -1.57 -13.06
N ALA A 328 -6.73 -2.58 -13.72
CA ALA A 328 -7.08 -3.97 -13.47
C ALA A 328 -6.74 -4.39 -12.02
N GLN A 329 -5.64 -3.90 -11.46
CA GLN A 329 -5.28 -4.12 -10.06
C GLN A 329 -6.25 -3.44 -9.10
N GLU A 330 -6.66 -2.20 -9.36
CA GLU A 330 -7.64 -1.51 -8.50
C GLU A 330 -9.05 -2.10 -8.60
N VAL A 331 -9.44 -2.59 -9.78
CA VAL A 331 -10.69 -3.37 -9.94
C VAL A 331 -10.67 -4.65 -9.08
N ARG A 332 -9.51 -5.32 -8.96
CA ARG A 332 -9.37 -6.47 -8.06
C ARG A 332 -9.50 -6.06 -6.59
N ALA A 333 -8.86 -4.96 -6.19
CA ALA A 333 -8.99 -4.39 -4.84
C ALA A 333 -10.45 -4.05 -4.52
N PHE A 334 -11.14 -3.41 -5.46
CA PHE A 334 -12.55 -3.08 -5.36
C PHE A 334 -13.44 -4.32 -5.26
N GLY A 335 -13.15 -5.37 -6.03
CA GLY A 335 -13.86 -6.65 -5.93
C GLY A 335 -13.74 -7.30 -4.54
N LEU A 336 -12.56 -7.22 -3.92
CA LEU A 336 -12.35 -7.67 -2.54
C LEU A 336 -13.13 -6.80 -1.53
N PHE A 337 -13.11 -5.49 -1.72
CA PHE A 337 -13.90 -4.56 -0.91
C PHE A 337 -15.41 -4.84 -1.02
N LEU A 338 -15.93 -5.00 -2.24
CA LEU A 338 -17.32 -5.36 -2.49
C LEU A 338 -17.70 -6.69 -1.84
N LYS A 339 -16.83 -7.70 -1.93
CA LYS A 339 -17.04 -8.98 -1.25
C LYS A 339 -17.17 -8.80 0.27
N ASP A 340 -16.32 -7.96 0.87
CA ASP A 340 -16.38 -7.67 2.30
C ASP A 340 -17.67 -6.94 2.68
N ILE A 341 -18.13 -5.96 1.89
CA ILE A 341 -19.41 -5.26 2.13
C ILE A 341 -20.60 -6.23 1.97
N ASN A 342 -20.60 -7.05 0.92
CA ASN A 342 -21.67 -8.01 0.64
C ASN A 342 -21.83 -9.06 1.76
N ALA A 343 -20.73 -9.48 2.39
CA ALA A 343 -20.77 -10.40 3.52
C ALA A 343 -21.43 -9.80 4.78
N ARG A 344 -21.76 -8.51 4.76
CA ARG A 344 -22.31 -7.73 5.89
C ARG A 344 -23.67 -7.11 5.57
N LEU A 345 -24.36 -7.61 4.55
CA LEU A 345 -25.72 -7.18 4.28
C LEU A 345 -26.66 -7.67 5.38
N ASP A 346 -27.46 -6.75 5.91
CA ASP A 346 -28.52 -7.08 6.85
C ASP A 346 -29.67 -7.79 6.12
N SER A 347 -29.69 -9.12 6.22
CA SER A 347 -30.71 -9.99 5.61
C SER A 347 -32.12 -9.86 6.23
N GLN A 348 -32.27 -9.15 7.35
CA GLN A 348 -33.56 -8.95 8.03
C GLN A 348 -34.31 -7.69 7.55
N ASN A 349 -33.67 -6.84 6.74
CA ASN A 349 -34.31 -5.68 6.15
C ASN A 349 -35.09 -6.08 4.88
N GLU A 350 -36.42 -6.03 4.94
CA GLU A 350 -37.36 -6.37 3.85
C GLU A 350 -37.35 -5.38 2.67
N ASP A 351 -36.46 -4.38 2.67
CA ASP A 351 -36.40 -3.31 1.67
C ASP A 351 -35.71 -3.74 0.34
N TYR A 352 -35.87 -5.02 -0.03
CA TYR A 352 -35.45 -5.57 -1.33
C TYR A 352 -36.31 -5.05 -2.49
N GLN A 353 -37.43 -4.36 -2.21
CA GLN A 353 -38.39 -3.96 -3.24
C GLN A 353 -38.07 -2.63 -3.95
N SER A 354 -37.02 -1.91 -3.54
CA SER A 354 -36.67 -0.59 -4.11
C SER A 354 -35.28 -0.51 -4.76
N LEU A 355 -34.57 -1.63 -4.89
CA LEU A 355 -33.23 -1.70 -5.48
C LEU A 355 -33.23 -1.95 -6.99
#